data_AF-A0A2H0BVK3-F1
#
_entry.id   AF-A0A2H0BVK3-F1
#
_cell.length_a   1.000
_cell.length_b   1.000
_cell.length_c   1.000
_cell.angle_alpha   90.00
_cell.angle_beta   90.00
_cell.angle_gamma   90.00
#
_symmetry.space_group_name_H-M   'P 1'
#
loop_
_entity.id
_entity.type
_entity.pdbx_description
1 polymer ?
#
loop_
_entity_poly.entity_id
_entity_poly.type
_entity_poly.pdbx_seq_one_letter_code
_entity_poly.pdbx_strand_id
1 'polypeptide(L)'
;MKNSLEPKHSLQQIRVWFAWVAFAATLLVFSYLFLSQNFFSSQSKKVFSSQKIVQAVSRLASVPNDAPSVKEIENPDLLREQNPSVFKNLLLGDWILEYQDRLIIYRPSTDSVIGTFPFLQIENEQ
;
A
#
# COMPACT_ATOMS: atom_id res chain seq x y z
N MET A 1 67.82 21.56 18.56
CA MET A 1 66.81 22.32 17.78
C MET A 1 65.46 21.62 17.94
N LYS A 2 64.54 22.17 18.73
CA LYS A 2 63.15 21.71 18.85
C LYS A 2 62.27 22.94 18.64
N ASN A 3 61.71 23.08 17.45
CA ASN A 3 60.76 24.14 17.14
C ASN A 3 59.38 23.65 17.58
N SER A 4 58.93 24.09 18.76
CA SER A 4 57.59 23.80 19.25
C SER A 4 56.64 24.83 18.66
N LEU A 5 55.89 24.42 17.63
CA LEU A 5 54.79 25.18 17.05
C LEU A 5 53.54 24.88 17.88
N GLU A 6 53.17 25.76 18.80
CA GLU A 6 51.84 25.70 19.40
C GLU A 6 50.82 26.41 18.50
N PRO A 7 49.74 25.71 18.08
CA PRO A 7 48.68 26.34 17.32
C PRO A 7 47.82 27.22 18.24
N LYS A 8 47.89 28.54 18.05
CA LYS A 8 47.02 29.54 18.68
C LYS A 8 45.61 29.45 18.07
N HIS A 9 44.86 28.44 18.44
CA HIS A 9 43.46 28.32 18.05
C HIS A 9 42.65 29.41 18.77
N SER A 10 42.21 30.42 18.04
CA SER A 10 41.47 31.54 18.63
C SER A 10 40.05 31.10 18.98
N LEU A 11 39.62 31.43 20.20
CA LEU A 11 38.31 31.04 20.76
C LEU A 11 37.11 31.47 19.90
N GLN A 12 37.29 32.42 18.97
CA GLN A 12 36.25 32.83 18.04
C GLN A 12 35.97 31.80 16.95
N GLN A 13 36.99 31.06 16.47
CA GLN A 13 36.80 30.02 15.45
C GLN A 13 36.04 28.81 15.98
N ILE A 14 36.18 28.52 17.28
CA ILE A 14 35.48 27.42 17.94
C ILE A 14 33.95 27.68 17.98
N ARG A 15 33.53 28.94 18.21
CA ARG A 15 32.10 29.30 18.27
C ARG A 15 31.39 29.16 16.92
N VAL A 16 32.08 29.47 15.83
CA VAL A 16 31.52 29.33 14.46
C VAL A 16 31.36 27.86 14.09
N TRP A 17 32.31 27.00 14.48
CA TRP A 17 32.23 25.56 14.22
C TRP A 17 31.02 24.90 14.91
N PHE A 18 30.75 25.25 16.18
CA PHE A 18 29.57 24.75 16.89
C PHE A 18 28.24 25.20 16.26
N ALA A 19 28.17 26.42 15.71
CA ALA A 19 26.96 26.91 15.05
C ALA A 19 26.61 26.10 13.78
N TRP A 20 27.62 25.74 12.98
CA TRP A 20 27.40 24.91 11.78
C TRP A 20 27.00 23.47 12.12
N VAL A 21 27.56 22.89 13.19
CA VAL A 21 27.19 21.55 13.65
C VAL A 21 25.73 21.52 14.12
N ALA A 22 25.30 22.52 14.89
CA ALA A 22 23.91 22.63 15.33
C ALA A 22 22.93 22.78 14.15
N PHE A 23 23.29 23.58 13.14
CA PHE A 23 22.47 23.76 11.93
C PHE A 23 22.36 22.50 11.07
N ALA A 24 23.45 21.72 10.94
CA ALA A 24 23.41 20.45 10.23
C ALA A 24 22.52 19.42 10.96
N ALA A 25 22.59 19.37 12.29
CA ALA A 25 21.75 18.48 13.09
C ALA A 25 20.26 18.81 12.96
N THR A 26 19.88 20.09 12.97
CA THR A 26 18.47 20.49 12.79
C THR A 26 17.95 20.16 11.39
N LEU A 27 18.77 20.31 10.34
CA LEU A 27 18.40 19.91 8.98
C LEU A 27 18.17 18.40 8.86
N LEU A 28 18.99 17.58 9.52
CA LEU A 28 18.82 16.12 9.52
C LEU A 28 17.51 15.70 10.21
N VAL A 29 17.18 16.30 11.36
CA VAL A 29 15.92 16.02 12.07
C VAL A 29 14.72 16.49 11.23
N PHE A 30 14.81 17.68 10.62
CA PHE A 30 13.73 18.21 9.77
C PHE A 30 13.52 17.35 8.52
N SER A 31 14.60 16.90 7.87
CA SER A 31 14.54 15.98 6.73
C SER A 31 13.90 14.65 7.11
N TYR A 32 14.26 14.09 8.26
CA TYR A 32 13.65 12.86 8.77
C TYR A 32 12.15 13.01 9.03
N LEU A 33 11.74 14.11 9.66
CA LEU A 33 10.33 14.40 9.93
C LEU A 33 9.53 14.61 8.63
N PHE A 34 10.08 15.36 7.66
CA PHE A 34 9.41 15.61 6.39
C PHE A 34 9.23 14.33 5.56
N LEU A 35 10.23 13.44 5.55
CA LEU A 35 10.15 12.17 4.84
C LEU A 35 9.08 11.24 5.45
N SER A 36 8.84 11.32 6.76
CA SER A 36 7.83 10.50 7.44
C SER A 36 6.38 10.91 7.15
N GLN A 37 6.11 12.18 6.82
CA GLN A 37 4.73 12.65 6.59
C GLN A 37 4.17 12.30 5.20
N ASN A 38 5.02 12.11 4.19
CA ASN A 38 4.54 11.83 2.83
C ASN A 38 3.99 10.39 2.61
N PHE A 39 4.14 9.48 3.57
CA PHE A 39 3.70 8.09 3.42
C PHE A 39 2.21 7.82 3.75
N PHE A 40 1.49 8.74 4.40
CA PHE A 40 0.15 8.45 4.93
C PHE A 40 -1.04 8.87 4.05
N SER A 41 -0.83 9.52 2.91
CA SER A 41 -1.92 10.15 2.14
C SER A 41 -2.69 9.23 1.17
N SER A 42 -2.30 7.96 1.02
CA SER A 42 -2.86 7.07 -0.04
C SER A 42 -3.91 6.07 0.42
N GLN A 43 -4.22 5.96 1.72
CA GLN A 43 -5.17 4.93 2.22
C GLN A 43 -6.61 5.42 2.41
N SER A 44 -6.87 6.72 2.55
CA SER A 44 -8.21 7.20 2.94
C SER A 44 -9.28 7.08 1.84
N LYS A 45 -8.90 7.09 0.56
CA LYS A 45 -9.86 6.91 -0.55
C LYS A 45 -10.24 5.44 -0.81
N LYS A 46 -9.34 4.47 -0.54
CA LYS A 46 -9.62 3.05 -0.85
C LYS A 46 -10.58 2.40 0.15
N VAL A 47 -10.49 2.75 1.44
CA VAL A 47 -11.29 2.13 2.52
C VAL A 47 -12.80 2.41 2.37
N PHE A 48 -13.18 3.62 1.95
CA PHE A 48 -14.59 3.97 1.71
C PHE A 48 -15.21 3.20 0.54
N SER A 49 -14.41 2.82 -0.45
CA SER A 49 -14.88 2.00 -1.57
C SER A 49 -15.14 0.57 -1.12
N SER A 50 -14.21 -0.04 -0.36
CA SER A 50 -14.34 -1.44 0.05
C SER A 50 -15.61 -1.75 0.83
N GLN A 51 -16.01 -0.92 1.79
CA GLN A 51 -17.24 -1.15 2.56
C GLN A 51 -18.51 -1.09 1.70
N LYS A 52 -18.58 -0.14 0.76
CA LYS A 52 -19.70 -0.04 -0.18
C LYS A 52 -19.78 -1.25 -1.10
N ILE A 53 -18.64 -1.76 -1.54
CA ILE A 53 -18.57 -2.97 -2.37
C ILE A 53 -19.03 -4.19 -1.58
N VAL A 54 -18.55 -4.38 -0.35
CA VAL A 54 -18.99 -5.49 0.52
C VAL A 54 -20.50 -5.43 0.75
N GLN A 55 -21.04 -4.24 1.04
CA GLN A 55 -22.47 -4.04 1.21
C GLN A 55 -23.26 -4.27 -0.09
N ALA A 56 -22.72 -3.89 -1.24
CA ALA A 56 -23.35 -4.17 -2.53
C ALA A 56 -23.43 -5.69 -2.76
N VAL A 57 -22.33 -6.39 -2.58
CA VAL A 57 -22.25 -7.85 -2.76
C VAL A 57 -23.13 -8.60 -1.76
N SER A 58 -23.20 -8.17 -0.50
CA SER A 58 -24.06 -8.81 0.51
C SER A 58 -25.55 -8.73 0.20
N ARG A 59 -25.97 -7.79 -0.66
CA ARG A 59 -27.36 -7.71 -1.17
C ARG A 59 -27.61 -8.68 -2.32
N LEU A 60 -26.56 -9.05 -3.05
CA LEU A 60 -26.64 -9.84 -4.28
C LEU A 60 -26.36 -11.32 -4.05
N ALA A 61 -25.54 -11.64 -3.05
CA ALA A 61 -25.11 -13.01 -2.75
C ALA A 61 -25.02 -13.25 -1.25
N SER A 62 -25.13 -14.52 -0.85
CA SER A 62 -24.85 -14.93 0.53
C SER A 62 -23.36 -14.84 0.78
N VAL A 63 -22.97 -13.88 1.61
CA VAL A 63 -21.58 -13.66 2.03
C VAL A 63 -21.37 -14.22 3.44
N PRO A 64 -20.21 -14.82 3.72
CA PRO A 64 -19.87 -15.22 5.08
C PRO A 64 -19.60 -14.00 5.98
N ASN A 65 -19.60 -14.22 7.29
CA ASN A 65 -19.54 -13.16 8.30
C ASN A 65 -18.10 -12.69 8.62
N ASP A 66 -17.10 -13.27 7.95
CA ASP A 66 -15.71 -12.83 8.01
C ASP A 66 -15.49 -11.61 7.11
N ALA A 67 -14.49 -10.79 7.48
CA ALA A 67 -14.15 -9.61 6.71
C ALA A 67 -13.37 -10.00 5.44
N PRO A 68 -13.85 -9.69 4.23
CA PRO A 68 -13.12 -10.00 3.02
C PRO A 68 -11.95 -9.05 2.78
N SER A 69 -10.92 -9.56 2.12
CA SER A 69 -9.91 -8.74 1.44
C SER A 69 -10.48 -8.28 0.10
N VAL A 70 -10.51 -6.97 -0.12
CA VAL A 70 -11.17 -6.36 -1.28
C VAL A 70 -10.14 -5.71 -2.18
N LYS A 71 -10.06 -6.16 -3.44
CA LYS A 71 -9.07 -5.70 -4.42
C LYS A 71 -9.76 -5.30 -5.73
N GLU A 72 -9.36 -4.17 -6.30
CA GLU A 72 -9.76 -3.77 -7.64
C GLU A 72 -8.82 -4.39 -8.68
N ILE A 73 -9.38 -4.82 -9.79
CA ILE A 73 -8.62 -5.45 -10.88
C ILE A 73 -8.04 -4.36 -11.78
N GLU A 74 -6.71 -4.23 -11.72
CA GLU A 74 -5.94 -3.30 -12.55
C GLU A 74 -5.47 -3.94 -13.87
N ASN A 75 -5.27 -5.26 -13.90
CA ASN A 75 -4.86 -5.98 -15.10
C ASN A 75 -5.53 -7.37 -15.19
N PRO A 76 -6.61 -7.51 -15.95
CA PRO A 76 -7.34 -8.77 -16.05
C PRO A 76 -6.60 -9.84 -16.86
N ASP A 77 -5.68 -9.47 -17.75
CA ASP A 77 -4.94 -10.41 -18.59
C ASP A 77 -3.97 -11.25 -17.73
N LEU A 78 -3.25 -10.62 -16.80
CA LEU A 78 -2.33 -11.32 -15.89
C LEU A 78 -3.04 -12.33 -14.99
N LEU A 79 -4.22 -11.99 -14.49
CA LEU A 79 -5.01 -12.92 -13.68
C LEU A 79 -5.52 -14.09 -14.52
N ARG A 80 -5.92 -13.84 -15.77
CA ARG A 80 -6.32 -14.89 -16.70
C ARG A 80 -5.18 -15.86 -17.05
N GLU A 81 -3.94 -15.39 -17.13
CA GLU A 81 -2.77 -16.26 -17.31
C GLU A 81 -2.54 -17.18 -16.11
N GLN A 82 -2.82 -16.71 -14.89
CA GLN A 82 -2.66 -17.49 -13.67
C GLN A 82 -3.76 -18.54 -13.47
N ASN A 83 -5.01 -18.18 -13.76
CA ASN A 83 -6.13 -19.11 -13.66
C ASN A 83 -7.23 -18.74 -14.70
N PRO A 84 -7.15 -19.28 -15.92
CA PRO A 84 -8.09 -18.92 -16.98
C PRO A 84 -9.51 -19.42 -16.69
N SER A 85 -9.65 -20.47 -15.88
CA SER A 85 -10.94 -21.07 -15.50
C SER A 85 -11.75 -20.12 -14.61
N VAL A 86 -11.10 -19.50 -13.63
CA VAL A 86 -11.73 -18.57 -12.66
C VAL A 86 -11.90 -17.18 -13.28
N PHE A 87 -10.89 -16.69 -14.00
CA PHE A 87 -10.83 -15.28 -14.43
C PHE A 87 -11.24 -15.06 -15.89
N LYS A 88 -11.84 -16.04 -16.58
CA LYS A 88 -12.22 -15.95 -18.00
C LYS A 88 -12.99 -14.68 -18.38
N ASN A 89 -13.93 -14.27 -17.54
CA ASN A 89 -14.88 -13.17 -17.82
C ASN A 89 -14.50 -11.85 -17.13
N LEU A 90 -13.27 -11.76 -16.63
CA LEU A 90 -12.79 -10.64 -15.84
C LEU A 90 -12.53 -9.40 -16.72
N LEU A 91 -13.02 -8.25 -16.28
CA LEU A 91 -12.80 -6.96 -16.93
C LEU A 91 -12.04 -5.99 -16.01
N LEU A 92 -11.44 -4.96 -16.61
CA LEU A 92 -10.81 -3.86 -15.88
C LEU A 92 -11.86 -3.14 -15.02
N GLY A 93 -11.54 -2.90 -13.74
CA GLY A 93 -12.45 -2.25 -12.79
C GLY A 93 -13.47 -3.18 -12.14
N ASP A 94 -13.45 -4.48 -12.44
CA ASP A 94 -14.10 -5.48 -11.59
C ASP A 94 -13.40 -5.54 -10.22
N TRP A 95 -14.12 -5.99 -9.20
CA TRP A 95 -13.65 -6.12 -7.83
C TRP A 95 -13.64 -7.58 -7.40
N ILE A 96 -12.58 -7.97 -6.71
CA ILE A 96 -12.42 -9.29 -6.11
C ILE A 96 -12.59 -9.14 -4.59
N LEU A 97 -13.46 -9.97 -4.02
CA LEU A 97 -13.63 -10.14 -2.58
C LEU A 97 -13.12 -11.53 -2.22
N GLU A 98 -11.98 -11.56 -1.53
CA GLU A 98 -11.34 -12.78 -1.04
C GLU A 98 -11.81 -13.02 0.41
N TYR A 99 -12.54 -14.11 0.62
CA TYR A 99 -12.89 -14.65 1.93
C TYR A 99 -12.00 -15.84 2.25
N GLN A 100 -12.10 -16.36 3.48
CA GLN A 100 -11.29 -17.52 3.87
C GLN A 100 -11.58 -18.78 3.04
N ASP A 101 -12.84 -19.01 2.64
CA ASP A 101 -13.27 -20.23 1.94
C ASP A 101 -13.55 -20.03 0.45
N ARG A 102 -13.73 -18.78 0.01
CA ARG A 102 -14.18 -18.46 -1.35
C ARG A 102 -13.71 -17.11 -1.83
N LEU A 103 -13.76 -16.94 -3.15
CA LEU A 103 -13.51 -15.72 -3.88
C LEU A 103 -14.78 -15.32 -4.61
N ILE A 104 -15.17 -14.05 -4.51
CA ILE A 104 -16.34 -13.48 -5.20
C ILE A 104 -15.86 -12.37 -6.13
N ILE A 105 -16.30 -12.43 -7.38
CA ILE A 105 -16.00 -11.41 -8.40
C ILE A 105 -17.24 -10.55 -8.62
N TYR A 106 -17.12 -9.25 -8.37
CA TYR A 106 -18.19 -8.28 -8.46
C TYR A 106 -17.90 -7.23 -9.53
N ARG A 107 -18.91 -6.90 -10.34
CA ARG A 107 -18.84 -5.88 -11.38
C ARG A 107 -19.68 -4.67 -10.98
N PRO A 108 -19.05 -3.54 -10.59
CA PRO A 108 -19.79 -2.36 -10.16
C PRO A 108 -20.61 -1.70 -11.27
N SER A 109 -20.15 -1.77 -12.52
CA SER A 109 -20.81 -1.12 -13.66
C SER A 109 -22.20 -1.68 -13.96
N THR A 110 -22.44 -2.94 -13.58
CA THR A 110 -23.72 -3.64 -13.79
C THR A 110 -24.39 -4.08 -12.49
N ASP A 111 -23.83 -3.70 -11.33
CA ASP A 111 -24.27 -4.14 -9.98
C ASP A 111 -24.51 -5.66 -9.92
N SER A 112 -23.55 -6.46 -10.41
CA SER A 112 -23.72 -7.91 -10.55
C SER A 112 -22.52 -8.72 -10.07
N VAL A 113 -22.80 -9.91 -9.54
CA VAL A 113 -21.79 -10.90 -9.21
C VAL A 113 -21.48 -11.72 -10.45
N ILE A 114 -20.24 -11.67 -10.90
CA ILE A 114 -19.77 -12.38 -12.10
C ILE A 114 -19.52 -13.85 -11.79
N GLY A 115 -19.05 -14.17 -10.58
CA GLY A 115 -18.80 -15.54 -10.16
C GLY A 115 -18.43 -15.67 -8.69
N THR A 116 -18.57 -16.88 -8.18
CA THR A 116 -18.14 -17.28 -6.83
C THR A 116 -17.39 -18.59 -6.94
N PHE A 117 -16.16 -18.63 -6.42
CA PHE A 117 -15.23 -19.73 -6.59
C PHE A 117 -14.67 -20.16 -5.23
N PRO A 118 -14.49 -21.46 -4.95
CA PRO A 118 -13.79 -21.91 -3.76
C PRO A 118 -12.30 -21.54 -3.84
N PHE A 119 -11.70 -21.12 -2.71
CA PHE A 119 -10.31 -20.65 -2.67
C PHE A 119 -9.30 -21.73 -3.13
N LEU A 120 -9.58 -23.00 -2.83
CA LEU A 120 -8.72 -24.15 -3.16
C LEU A 120 -8.53 -24.39 -4.67
N GLN A 121 -9.35 -23.79 -5.54
CA GLN A 121 -9.21 -23.92 -6.98
C GLN A 121 -8.11 -23.02 -7.57
N ILE A 122 -7.64 -22.03 -6.82
CA ILE A 122 -6.66 -21.05 -7.30
C ILE A 122 -5.22 -21.53 -7.10
N GLU A 123 -5.00 -22.45 -6.14
CA GLU A 123 -3.67 -22.90 -5.72
C GLU A 123 -3.17 -24.15 -6.48
N ASN A 124 -4.05 -24.92 -7.13
CA ASN A 124 -3.73 -26.26 -7.65
C ASN A 124 -3.40 -26.35 -9.16
N GLU A 125 -3.20 -25.23 -9.86
CA GLU A 125 -2.83 -25.22 -11.29
C GLU A 125 -1.40 -24.68 -11.55
N GLN A 126 -0.47 -24.88 -10.60
CA GLN A 126 0.98 -24.64 -10.81
C GLN A 126 1.73 -25.92 -11.20
#